data_AF-A0A2V3JKV8-F1
#
_entry.id   AF-A0A2V3JKV8-F1
#
_cell.length_a   1.000
_cell.length_b   1.000
_cell.length_c   1.000
_cell.angle_alpha   90.00
_cell.angle_beta   90.00
_cell.angle_gamma   90.00
#
_symmetry.space_group_name_H-M   'P 1'
#
loop_
_entity.id
_entity.type
_entity.pdbx_description
1 polymer ?
#
loop_
_entity_poly.entity_id
_entity_poly.type
_entity_poly.pdbx_seq_one_letter_code
_entity_poly.pdbx_strand_id
1 'polypeptide(L)'
;MSNLTVAASEEAIQELCAVLRDNFTFSSSNSANLGPFSASYAAAAHLEGGTVDLRDDNTVRLKELDIKWDTLQAGVGFDIPEICVGGWCILWLPVVGCVIRLPKICIFSANPDIGIGINLSGIVTTEISVTASPVTRYRVDPARTSGMTYMDAEDANIPNKWQILIDPMTVDLDLFDISDIVGDLLENAVKSVIDNLLWFLPGWAKDLIWAILGPVIDLIRAILDLPDDIAEWFSDLIGRSLGLFNTITTVVADYFANKCPLYELEDPYPIMPASSGLIPVKIPVKDLSVRVNTREMIIESNLGV
;
A
#
# COMPACT_ATOMS: atom_id res chain seq x y z
N MET A 1 -34.53 -7.27 26.24
CA MET A 1 -33.59 -6.92 27.31
C MET A 1 -32.42 -7.86 27.16
N SER A 2 -31.22 -7.32 27.05
CA SER A 2 -29.98 -8.07 27.11
C SER A 2 -29.80 -8.68 28.50
N ASN A 3 -29.11 -9.82 28.59
CA ASN A 3 -28.71 -10.41 29.87
C ASN A 3 -27.40 -9.80 30.39
N LEU A 4 -26.52 -9.36 29.48
CA LEU A 4 -25.26 -8.70 29.77
C LEU A 4 -25.17 -7.40 28.98
N THR A 5 -24.66 -6.34 29.61
CA THR A 5 -24.33 -5.08 28.95
C THR A 5 -22.98 -4.60 29.48
N VAL A 6 -22.07 -4.29 28.57
CA VAL A 6 -20.74 -3.75 28.85
C VAL A 6 -20.55 -2.49 28.02
N ALA A 7 -19.93 -1.47 28.59
CA ALA A 7 -19.59 -0.25 27.87
C ALA A 7 -18.09 0.03 28.02
N ALA A 8 -17.47 0.46 26.93
CA ALA A 8 -16.09 0.91 26.88
C ALA A 8 -16.06 2.37 26.44
N SER A 9 -15.25 3.20 27.11
CA SER A 9 -15.11 4.61 26.78
C SER A 9 -14.34 4.81 25.47
N GLU A 10 -14.45 5.99 24.88
CA GLU A 10 -13.67 6.38 23.70
C GLU A 10 -12.16 6.19 23.91
N GLU A 11 -11.61 6.46 25.10
CA GLU A 11 -10.19 6.24 25.38
C GLU A 11 -9.82 4.75 25.33
N ALA A 12 -10.69 3.86 25.80
CA ALA A 12 -10.44 2.42 25.68
C ALA A 12 -10.46 1.96 24.21
N ILE A 13 -11.35 2.53 23.39
CA ILE A 13 -11.39 2.25 21.95
C ILE A 13 -10.16 2.82 21.23
N GLN A 14 -9.69 4.02 21.63
CA GLN A 14 -8.46 4.61 21.13
C GLN A 14 -7.26 3.68 21.35
N GLU A 15 -7.12 3.10 22.55
CA GLU A 15 -6.04 2.16 22.85
C GLU A 15 -6.14 0.87 22.01
N LEU A 16 -7.35 0.33 21.84
CA LEU A 16 -7.56 -0.85 20.98
C LEU A 16 -7.20 -0.53 19.53
N CYS A 17 -7.65 0.61 19.00
CA CYS A 17 -7.30 1.07 17.66
C CYS A 17 -5.79 1.34 17.51
N ALA A 18 -5.11 1.83 18.55
CA ALA A 18 -3.66 2.00 18.54
C ALA A 18 -2.93 0.65 18.41
N VAL A 19 -3.37 -0.39 19.12
CA VAL A 19 -2.82 -1.74 18.96
C VAL A 19 -3.04 -2.27 17.54
N LEU A 20 -4.23 -2.06 16.95
CA LEU A 20 -4.50 -2.45 15.57
C LEU A 20 -3.60 -1.70 14.58
N ARG A 21 -3.44 -0.38 14.77
CA ARG A 21 -2.55 0.48 13.97
C ARG A 21 -1.11 -0.02 14.03
N ASP A 22 -0.58 -0.25 15.22
CA ASP A 22 0.83 -0.59 15.44
C ASP A 22 1.20 -1.97 14.89
N ASN A 23 0.20 -2.84 14.68
CA ASN A 23 0.38 -4.16 14.05
C ASN A 23 0.09 -4.16 12.54
N PHE A 24 -0.27 -3.01 11.95
CA PHE A 24 -0.48 -2.92 10.52
C PHE A 24 0.86 -2.87 9.78
N THR A 25 0.98 -3.72 8.76
CA THR A 25 2.11 -3.70 7.83
C THR A 25 1.60 -3.82 6.41
N PHE A 26 2.12 -3.00 5.52
CA PHE A 26 1.83 -3.02 4.09
C PHE A 26 3.12 -3.20 3.29
N SER A 27 3.07 -4.03 2.25
CA SER A 27 4.13 -4.12 1.24
C SER A 27 3.52 -4.50 -0.10
N SER A 28 3.89 -3.78 -1.15
CA SER A 28 3.42 -4.00 -2.51
C SER A 28 4.44 -3.49 -3.51
N SER A 29 4.56 -4.14 -4.65
CA SER A 29 5.34 -3.65 -5.77
C SER A 29 4.63 -4.01 -7.06
N ASN A 30 4.67 -3.12 -8.04
CA ASN A 30 4.11 -3.38 -9.36
C ASN A 30 4.92 -2.69 -10.45
N SER A 31 4.75 -3.15 -11.68
CA SER A 31 5.33 -2.53 -12.86
C SER A 31 4.43 -2.71 -14.07
N ALA A 32 4.39 -1.72 -14.96
CA ALA A 32 3.67 -1.76 -16.21
C ALA A 32 4.57 -1.33 -17.37
N ASN A 33 4.44 -2.00 -18.52
CA ASN A 33 5.00 -1.56 -19.79
C ASN A 33 3.88 -0.86 -20.58
N LEU A 34 4.17 0.36 -21.04
CA LEU A 34 3.26 1.28 -21.73
C LEU A 34 3.75 1.55 -23.17
N GLY A 35 4.44 0.58 -23.78
CA GLY A 35 5.05 0.68 -25.10
C GLY A 35 6.52 1.11 -25.00
N PRO A 36 6.89 2.32 -25.43
CA PRO A 36 8.26 2.82 -25.29
C PRO A 36 8.60 3.28 -23.85
N PHE A 37 7.69 3.09 -22.90
CA PHE A 37 7.86 3.48 -21.51
C PHE A 37 7.55 2.30 -20.60
N SER A 38 8.21 2.25 -19.46
CA SER A 38 7.81 1.41 -18.33
C SER A 38 7.67 2.27 -17.08
N ALA A 39 6.78 1.88 -16.19
CA ALA A 39 6.62 2.49 -14.88
C ALA A 39 6.61 1.40 -13.81
N SER A 40 7.14 1.69 -12.64
CA SER A 40 7.19 0.75 -11.53
C SER A 40 7.10 1.46 -10.19
N TYR A 41 6.62 0.75 -9.18
CA TYR A 41 6.75 1.16 -7.80
C TYR A 41 7.13 -0.02 -6.90
N ALA A 42 7.79 0.28 -5.80
CA ALA A 42 7.92 -0.59 -4.64
C ALA A 42 7.57 0.23 -3.40
N ALA A 43 6.60 -0.24 -2.64
CA ALA A 43 6.02 0.46 -1.51
C ALA A 43 5.94 -0.47 -0.29
N ALA A 44 6.39 0.02 0.86
CA ALA A 44 6.16 -0.59 2.16
C ALA A 44 5.79 0.51 3.15
N ALA A 45 4.84 0.23 4.04
CA ALA A 45 4.35 1.23 4.97
C ALA A 45 3.83 0.61 6.27
N HIS A 46 3.79 1.44 7.29
CA HIS A 46 3.08 1.24 8.54
C HIS A 46 2.18 2.45 8.82
N LEU A 47 1.34 2.32 9.85
CA LEU A 47 0.44 3.39 10.27
C LEU A 47 0.98 4.05 11.54
N GLU A 48 0.84 5.37 11.64
CA GLU A 48 1.14 6.16 12.84
C GLU A 48 0.01 7.16 13.13
N GLY A 49 0.00 7.73 14.35
CA GLY A 49 -1.01 8.73 14.71
C GLY A 49 -2.42 8.16 14.80
N GLY A 50 -3.42 8.93 14.39
CA GLY A 50 -4.81 8.51 14.43
C GLY A 50 -5.52 8.90 15.74
N THR A 51 -6.69 9.54 15.60
CA THR A 51 -7.63 9.79 16.70
C THR A 51 -8.99 9.16 16.40
N VAL A 52 -9.59 8.56 17.43
CA VAL A 52 -10.92 7.96 17.42
C VAL A 52 -11.95 9.03 17.80
N ASP A 53 -13.03 9.10 17.03
CA ASP A 53 -14.21 9.94 17.27
C ASP A 53 -15.44 9.04 17.19
N LEU A 54 -16.05 8.75 18.35
CA LEU A 54 -17.28 7.96 18.45
C LEU A 54 -18.51 8.84 18.19
N ARG A 55 -19.51 8.32 17.46
CA ARG A 55 -20.64 9.13 16.97
C ARG A 55 -21.99 8.51 17.28
N ASP A 56 -22.99 9.38 17.48
CA ASP A 56 -24.37 8.99 17.80
C ASP A 56 -25.12 8.35 16.61
N ASP A 57 -24.54 8.35 15.42
CA ASP A 57 -25.05 7.66 14.23
C ASP A 57 -24.55 6.20 14.12
N ASN A 58 -24.00 5.66 15.22
CA ASN A 58 -23.41 4.33 15.32
C ASN A 58 -22.15 4.14 14.46
N THR A 59 -21.42 5.23 14.19
CA THR A 59 -20.14 5.18 13.47
C THR A 59 -18.96 5.49 14.39
N VAL A 60 -17.80 4.98 13.99
CA VAL A 60 -16.48 5.27 14.55
C VAL A 60 -15.68 5.93 13.45
N ARG A 61 -15.12 7.10 13.72
CA ARG A 61 -14.22 7.78 12.77
C ARG A 61 -12.79 7.76 13.30
N LEU A 62 -11.87 7.27 12.46
CA LEU A 62 -10.43 7.41 12.63
C LEU A 62 -9.98 8.58 11.76
N LYS A 63 -9.40 9.62 12.36
CA LYS A 63 -8.88 10.81 11.68
C LYS A 63 -7.38 10.92 11.89
N GLU A 64 -6.69 11.65 11.02
CA GLU A 64 -5.27 11.96 11.20
C GLU A 64 -4.41 10.69 11.35
N LEU A 65 -4.82 9.60 10.67
CA LEU A 65 -4.06 8.37 10.65
C LEU A 65 -3.03 8.51 9.52
N ASP A 66 -1.76 8.51 9.87
CA ASP A 66 -0.67 8.67 8.91
C ASP A 66 -0.27 7.31 8.35
N ILE A 67 -0.16 7.21 7.04
CA ILE A 67 0.59 6.16 6.35
C ILE A 67 2.03 6.67 6.21
N LYS A 68 2.92 6.06 6.99
CA LYS A 68 4.37 6.30 6.90
C LYS A 68 4.97 5.30 5.94
N TRP A 69 5.58 5.82 4.88
CA TRP A 69 6.19 5.01 3.84
C TRP A 69 7.63 4.65 4.20
N ASP A 70 7.83 3.46 4.77
CA ASP A 70 9.16 2.86 5.02
C ASP A 70 9.94 2.64 3.72
N THR A 71 9.23 2.30 2.66
CA THR A 71 9.74 2.27 1.29
C THR A 71 8.71 2.91 0.39
N LEU A 72 9.14 3.87 -0.42
CA LEU A 72 8.35 4.38 -1.54
C LEU A 72 9.31 4.72 -2.67
N GLN A 73 9.55 3.74 -3.52
CA GLN A 73 10.39 3.88 -4.68
C GLN A 73 9.50 3.89 -5.92
N ALA A 74 9.72 4.86 -6.79
CA ALA A 74 9.07 4.96 -8.08
C ALA A 74 10.12 4.90 -9.17
N GLY A 75 9.83 4.19 -10.25
CA GLY A 75 10.73 4.05 -11.39
C GLY A 75 10.01 4.33 -12.69
N VAL A 76 10.61 5.13 -13.56
CA VAL A 76 10.19 5.28 -14.96
C VAL A 76 11.34 4.84 -15.85
N GLY A 77 11.05 3.90 -16.74
CA GLY A 77 11.96 3.42 -17.77
C GLY A 77 11.55 3.92 -19.15
N PHE A 78 12.52 4.15 -20.01
CA PHE A 78 12.32 4.49 -21.42
C PHE A 78 13.05 3.44 -22.25
N ASP A 79 12.30 2.80 -23.15
CA ASP A 79 12.81 1.90 -24.17
C ASP A 79 12.95 2.71 -25.47
N ILE A 80 14.19 2.98 -25.86
CA ILE A 80 14.51 3.76 -27.05
C ILE A 80 14.97 2.78 -28.13
N PRO A 81 14.43 2.85 -29.36
CA PRO A 81 14.89 1.99 -30.44
C PRO A 81 16.42 2.03 -30.59
N GLU A 82 17.06 0.86 -30.63
CA GLU A 82 18.52 0.75 -30.78
C GLU A 82 19.00 1.54 -31.99
N ILE A 83 19.93 2.46 -31.76
CA ILE A 83 20.53 3.27 -32.81
C ILE A 83 21.97 2.87 -32.97
N CYS A 84 22.33 2.50 -34.20
CA CYS A 84 23.68 2.13 -34.54
C CYS A 84 24.31 3.16 -35.47
N VAL A 85 25.42 3.76 -35.03
CA VAL A 85 26.26 4.67 -35.80
C VAL A 85 27.55 3.95 -36.17
N GLY A 86 27.94 4.02 -37.45
CA GLY A 86 29.11 3.32 -37.98
C GLY A 86 28.76 1.99 -38.65
N GLY A 87 29.79 1.17 -38.92
CA GLY A 87 29.61 -0.10 -39.63
C GLY A 87 29.48 0.03 -41.16
N TRP A 88 29.52 1.25 -41.72
CA TRP A 88 29.64 1.45 -43.15
C TRP A 88 31.08 1.19 -43.63
N CYS A 89 31.18 0.77 -44.89
CA CYS A 89 32.45 0.45 -45.50
C CYS A 89 33.18 1.71 -45.94
N ILE A 90 34.41 1.93 -45.46
CA ILE A 90 35.26 3.03 -45.94
C ILE A 90 35.99 2.61 -47.22
N LEU A 91 36.43 1.34 -47.28
CA LEU A 91 37.19 0.82 -48.40
C LEU A 91 36.56 -0.48 -48.93
N TRP A 92 35.90 -0.37 -50.07
CA TRP A 92 35.27 -1.49 -50.76
C TRP A 92 36.11 -1.91 -51.97
N LEU A 93 36.45 -3.19 -52.07
CA LEU A 93 37.11 -3.77 -53.25
C LEU A 93 36.16 -4.70 -54.02
N PRO A 94 36.13 -4.65 -55.36
CA PRO A 94 35.15 -5.38 -56.18
C PRO A 94 35.10 -6.90 -56.00
N VAL A 95 36.22 -7.50 -55.59
CA VAL A 95 36.38 -8.97 -55.51
C VAL A 95 36.36 -9.47 -54.06
N VAL A 96 36.72 -8.62 -53.09
CA VAL A 96 36.94 -9.01 -51.68
C VAL A 96 35.85 -8.45 -50.76
N GLY A 97 35.03 -7.53 -51.26
CA GLY A 97 34.02 -6.83 -50.46
C GLY A 97 34.64 -5.73 -49.60
N CYS A 98 34.05 -5.49 -48.42
CA CYS A 98 34.51 -4.43 -47.53
C CYS A 98 35.80 -4.82 -46.81
N VAL A 99 36.88 -4.07 -47.03
CA VAL A 99 38.21 -4.34 -46.45
C VAL A 99 38.43 -3.53 -45.18
N ILE A 100 37.90 -2.31 -45.13
CA ILE A 100 37.98 -1.44 -43.95
C ILE A 100 36.59 -0.93 -43.63
N ARG A 101 36.11 -1.27 -42.44
CA ARG A 101 34.81 -0.89 -41.91
C ARG A 101 35.01 0.04 -40.72
N LEU A 102 34.22 1.11 -40.64
CA LEU A 102 34.18 1.88 -39.40
C LEU A 102 33.63 1.00 -38.28
N PRO A 103 34.14 1.13 -37.04
CA PRO A 103 33.54 0.47 -35.89
C PRO A 103 32.04 0.82 -35.84
N LYS A 104 31.20 -0.20 -35.63
CA LYS A 104 29.77 -0.04 -35.40
C LYS A 104 29.59 0.16 -33.91
N ILE A 105 29.02 1.28 -33.52
CA ILE A 105 28.66 1.59 -32.13
C ILE A 105 27.14 1.62 -32.11
N CYS A 106 26.53 0.73 -31.34
CA CYS A 106 25.11 0.77 -31.05
C CYS A 106 24.89 1.33 -29.65
N ILE A 107 23.89 2.19 -29.53
CA ILE A 107 23.43 2.81 -28.29
C ILE A 107 21.95 2.44 -28.12
N PHE A 108 21.47 2.45 -26.87
CA PHE A 108 20.11 2.04 -26.52
C PHE A 108 19.81 0.57 -26.87
N SER A 109 20.64 -0.33 -26.36
CA SER A 109 20.46 -1.79 -26.51
C SER A 109 20.00 -2.48 -25.21
N ALA A 110 19.63 -1.71 -24.18
CA ALA A 110 19.16 -2.20 -22.89
C ALA A 110 17.61 -2.16 -22.82
N ASN A 111 17.02 -2.70 -21.76
CA ASN A 111 15.58 -2.59 -21.51
C ASN A 111 15.34 -2.55 -19.98
N PRO A 112 14.95 -1.40 -19.40
CA PRO A 112 14.87 -0.09 -20.04
C PRO A 112 16.25 0.46 -20.45
N ASP A 113 16.29 1.21 -21.55
CA ASP A 113 17.49 1.91 -22.01
C ASP A 113 17.89 3.06 -21.08
N ILE A 114 16.89 3.74 -20.56
CA ILE A 114 17.04 4.81 -19.59
C ILE A 114 16.11 4.50 -18.41
N GLY A 115 16.66 4.43 -17.20
CA GLY A 115 15.89 4.27 -15.97
C GLY A 115 16.05 5.48 -15.05
N ILE A 116 14.95 6.07 -14.64
CA ILE A 116 14.87 7.11 -13.63
C ILE A 116 14.22 6.50 -12.39
N GLY A 117 14.98 6.41 -11.30
CA GLY A 117 14.49 5.96 -10.00
C GLY A 117 14.39 7.13 -9.04
N ILE A 118 13.25 7.25 -8.36
CA ILE A 118 12.99 8.26 -7.33
C ILE A 118 12.75 7.51 -6.02
N ASN A 119 13.46 7.91 -4.97
CA ASN A 119 13.27 7.38 -3.63
C ASN A 119 12.59 8.43 -2.76
N LEU A 120 11.34 8.14 -2.38
CA LEU A 120 10.48 8.98 -1.53
C LEU A 120 10.28 8.40 -0.13
N SER A 121 11.03 7.34 0.20
CA SER A 121 10.94 6.66 1.50
C SER A 121 11.24 7.63 2.63
N GLY A 122 10.34 7.72 3.61
CA GLY A 122 10.45 8.64 4.75
C GLY A 122 10.30 10.13 4.41
N ILE A 123 9.98 10.48 3.17
CA ILE A 123 9.78 11.87 2.73
C ILE A 123 8.30 12.19 2.63
N VAL A 124 7.55 11.33 1.93
CA VAL A 124 6.11 11.51 1.74
C VAL A 124 5.37 10.89 2.93
N THR A 125 4.33 11.58 3.39
CA THR A 125 3.32 11.03 4.31
C THR A 125 1.96 11.15 3.64
N THR A 126 1.12 10.14 3.83
CA THR A 126 -0.26 10.17 3.34
C THR A 126 -1.19 10.08 4.54
N GLU A 127 -2.17 10.96 4.64
CA GLU A 127 -3.17 10.90 5.70
C GLU A 127 -4.34 10.02 5.22
N ILE A 128 -4.87 9.20 6.10
CA ILE A 128 -6.08 8.41 5.87
C ILE A 128 -7.15 8.75 6.92
N SER A 129 -8.35 9.00 6.44
CA SER A 129 -9.55 9.18 7.26
C SER A 129 -10.49 8.00 7.00
N VAL A 130 -10.83 7.26 8.06
CA VAL A 130 -11.73 6.10 7.96
C VAL A 130 -12.99 6.38 8.75
N THR A 131 -14.16 6.28 8.11
CA THR A 131 -15.44 6.21 8.82
C THR A 131 -15.96 4.79 8.72
N ALA A 132 -16.28 4.18 9.84
CA ALA A 132 -16.64 2.78 9.91
C ALA A 132 -17.79 2.52 10.89
N SER A 133 -18.44 1.37 10.78
CA SER A 133 -19.46 0.92 11.73
C SER A 133 -18.97 -0.31 12.49
N PRO A 134 -19.23 -0.43 13.80
CA PRO A 134 -18.92 -1.65 14.51
C PRO A 134 -19.91 -2.76 14.09
N VAL A 135 -19.39 -3.96 13.83
CA VAL A 135 -20.18 -5.11 13.41
C VAL A 135 -19.80 -6.34 14.23
N THR A 136 -20.78 -7.20 14.50
CA THR A 136 -20.55 -8.49 15.16
C THR A 136 -20.54 -9.62 14.13
N ARG A 137 -19.58 -10.54 14.28
CA ARG A 137 -19.45 -11.73 13.44
C ARG A 137 -19.24 -12.96 14.31
N TYR A 138 -19.96 -14.04 14.03
CA TYR A 138 -19.67 -15.33 14.64
C TYR A 138 -18.64 -16.08 13.80
N ARG A 139 -17.56 -16.52 14.43
CA ARG A 139 -16.49 -17.29 13.82
C ARG A 139 -16.44 -18.68 14.44
N VAL A 140 -16.70 -19.69 13.61
CA VAL A 140 -16.37 -21.08 13.94
C VAL A 140 -14.87 -21.27 13.67
N ASP A 141 -14.15 -21.81 14.66
CA ASP A 141 -12.72 -22.04 14.47
C ASP A 141 -12.49 -23.11 13.39
N PRO A 142 -11.69 -22.83 12.34
CA PRO A 142 -11.52 -23.72 11.20
C PRO A 142 -10.80 -25.03 11.54
N ALA A 143 -10.09 -25.10 12.67
CA ALA A 143 -9.47 -26.33 13.14
C ALA A 143 -10.48 -27.29 13.80
N ARG A 144 -11.73 -26.85 14.02
CA ARG A 144 -12.77 -27.71 14.58
C ARG A 144 -13.21 -28.78 13.59
N THR A 145 -13.28 -30.01 14.09
CA THR A 145 -13.89 -31.12 13.35
C THR A 145 -15.36 -31.26 13.71
N SER A 146 -16.15 -31.88 12.83
CA SER A 146 -17.60 -32.05 13.01
C SER A 146 -18.01 -32.86 14.25
N GLY A 147 -17.08 -33.61 14.85
CA GLY A 147 -17.31 -34.39 16.07
C GLY A 147 -16.87 -33.71 17.36
N MET A 148 -16.18 -32.56 17.31
CA MET A 148 -15.70 -31.89 18.52
C MET A 148 -16.83 -31.21 19.28
N THR A 149 -16.99 -31.59 20.55
CA THR A 149 -17.82 -30.85 21.50
C THR A 149 -17.18 -29.50 21.85
N TYR A 150 -17.93 -28.63 22.52
CA TYR A 150 -17.35 -27.38 23.04
C TYR A 150 -16.24 -27.60 24.06
N MET A 151 -16.28 -28.73 24.79
CA MET A 151 -15.25 -29.09 25.75
C MET A 151 -13.97 -29.58 25.04
N ASP A 152 -14.11 -30.41 24.00
CA ASP A 152 -12.94 -30.85 23.21
C ASP A 152 -12.24 -29.65 22.54
N ALA A 153 -13.02 -28.67 22.07
CA ALA A 153 -12.50 -27.45 21.48
C ALA A 153 -11.79 -26.55 22.50
N GLU A 154 -12.28 -26.50 23.74
CA GLU A 154 -11.62 -25.80 24.85
C GLU A 154 -10.26 -26.43 25.17
N ASP A 155 -10.24 -27.75 25.36
CA ASP A 155 -9.00 -28.48 25.70
C ASP A 155 -7.95 -28.37 24.58
N ALA A 156 -8.40 -28.20 23.34
CA ALA A 156 -7.55 -27.96 22.17
C ALA A 156 -7.26 -26.47 21.89
N ASN A 157 -7.76 -25.55 22.71
CA ASN A 157 -7.60 -24.10 22.57
C ASN A 157 -8.05 -23.55 21.19
N ILE A 158 -9.16 -24.08 20.68
CA ILE A 158 -9.79 -23.70 19.40
C ILE A 158 -11.30 -23.42 19.58
N PRO A 159 -11.71 -22.59 20.57
CA PRO A 159 -13.11 -22.29 20.80
C PRO A 159 -13.69 -21.46 19.65
N ASN A 160 -15.01 -21.52 19.47
CA ASN A 160 -15.68 -20.56 18.60
C ASN A 160 -15.63 -19.18 19.24
N LYS A 161 -15.75 -18.13 18.44
CA LYS A 161 -15.68 -16.76 18.93
C LYS A 161 -16.73 -15.87 18.29
N TRP A 162 -17.32 -15.01 19.09
CA TRP A 162 -17.89 -13.76 18.60
C TRP A 162 -16.77 -12.74 18.42
N GLN A 163 -16.78 -12.05 17.29
CA GLN A 163 -15.80 -11.02 16.95
C GLN A 163 -16.52 -9.69 16.81
N ILE A 164 -15.95 -8.64 17.38
CA ILE A 164 -16.35 -7.25 17.13
C ILE A 164 -15.33 -6.68 16.15
N LEU A 165 -15.78 -6.33 14.95
CA LEU A 165 -14.95 -5.75 13.91
C LEU A 165 -15.42 -4.32 13.63
N ILE A 166 -14.56 -3.55 12.98
CA ILE A 166 -14.88 -2.20 12.51
C ILE A 166 -14.97 -2.29 10.99
N ASP A 167 -16.18 -2.19 10.45
CA ASP A 167 -16.48 -2.31 9.02
C ASP A 167 -16.42 -0.93 8.35
N PRO A 168 -15.39 -0.64 7.53
CA PRO A 168 -15.22 0.67 6.90
C PRO A 168 -16.33 0.98 5.91
N MET A 169 -16.94 2.14 6.08
CA MET A 169 -17.95 2.70 5.18
C MET A 169 -17.31 3.64 4.16
N THR A 170 -16.38 4.49 4.63
CA THR A 170 -15.58 5.37 3.79
C THR A 170 -14.13 5.31 4.23
N VAL A 171 -13.24 5.38 3.24
CA VAL A 171 -11.80 5.48 3.44
C VAL A 171 -11.31 6.55 2.48
N ASP A 172 -10.98 7.71 3.05
CA ASP A 172 -10.52 8.88 2.33
C ASP A 172 -9.00 8.97 2.51
N LEU A 173 -8.28 9.21 1.40
CA LEU A 173 -6.83 9.25 1.37
C LEU A 173 -6.37 10.60 0.83
N ASP A 174 -5.62 11.33 1.64
CA ASP A 174 -5.11 12.66 1.33
C ASP A 174 -3.58 12.63 1.28
N LEU A 175 -3.01 13.17 0.20
CA LEU A 175 -1.56 13.27 0.03
C LEU A 175 -1.06 14.57 0.68
N PHE A 176 -0.11 14.45 1.61
CA PHE A 176 0.57 15.59 2.22
C PHE A 176 2.01 15.71 1.68
N ASP A 177 2.44 16.95 1.40
CA ASP A 177 3.86 17.34 1.31
C ASP A 177 4.69 16.72 0.17
N ILE A 178 4.19 16.79 -1.08
CA ILE A 178 4.81 16.13 -2.26
C ILE A 178 5.50 17.11 -3.22
N SER A 179 4.92 18.27 -3.49
CA SER A 179 5.21 19.06 -4.71
C SER A 179 6.68 19.49 -4.84
N ASP A 180 7.22 20.22 -3.87
CA ASP A 180 8.56 20.80 -3.99
C ASP A 180 9.67 19.73 -3.90
N ILE A 181 9.49 18.73 -3.04
CA ILE A 181 10.52 17.70 -2.80
C ILE A 181 10.60 16.70 -3.96
N VAL A 182 9.45 16.28 -4.51
CA VAL A 182 9.44 15.38 -5.68
C VAL A 182 9.98 16.09 -6.92
N GLY A 183 9.68 17.40 -7.08
CA GLY A 183 10.22 18.21 -8.16
C GLY A 183 11.75 18.21 -8.18
N ASP A 184 12.38 18.58 -7.07
CA ASP A 184 13.85 18.62 -6.94
C ASP A 184 14.48 17.22 -7.12
N LEU A 185 13.87 16.17 -6.55
CA LEU A 185 14.37 14.80 -6.67
C LEU A 185 14.31 14.30 -8.11
N LEU A 186 13.20 14.57 -8.81
CA LEU A 186 13.03 14.19 -10.20
C LEU A 186 14.00 14.96 -11.11
N GLU A 187 14.16 16.27 -10.92
CA GLU A 187 15.08 17.08 -11.72
C GLU A 187 16.52 16.57 -11.58
N ASN A 188 16.95 16.27 -10.36
CA ASN A 188 18.28 15.73 -10.08
C ASN A 188 18.47 14.33 -10.67
N ALA A 189 17.46 13.45 -10.56
CA ALA A 189 17.51 12.10 -11.14
C ALA A 189 17.63 12.16 -12.67
N VAL A 190 16.86 13.03 -13.32
CA VAL A 190 16.91 13.28 -14.77
C VAL A 190 18.28 13.80 -15.20
N LYS A 191 18.80 14.85 -14.54
CA LYS A 191 20.11 15.43 -14.88
C LYS A 191 21.22 14.38 -14.80
N SER A 192 21.25 13.60 -13.72
CA SER A 192 22.21 12.52 -13.51
C SER A 192 22.17 11.47 -14.64
N VAL A 193 20.97 11.09 -15.07
CA VAL A 193 20.77 10.14 -16.18
C VAL A 193 21.27 10.71 -17.50
N ILE A 194 20.93 11.96 -17.83
CA ILE A 194 21.35 12.62 -19.09
C ILE A 194 22.88 12.78 -19.13
N ASP A 195 23.50 13.21 -18.01
CA ASP A 195 24.95 13.40 -17.92
C ASP A 195 25.71 12.07 -18.10
N ASN A 196 25.22 11.00 -17.47
CA ASN A 196 25.81 9.65 -17.59
C ASN A 196 25.61 9.02 -18.98
N LEU A 197 24.54 9.37 -19.68
CA LEU A 197 24.28 8.82 -21.00
C LEU A 197 25.18 9.47 -22.09
N LEU A 198 25.55 10.74 -21.93
CA LEU A 198 26.18 11.53 -23.00
C LEU A 198 27.65 11.88 -22.76
N TRP A 199 28.26 11.48 -21.63
CA TRP A 199 29.61 11.94 -21.26
C TRP A 199 30.70 11.55 -22.27
N PHE A 200 30.58 10.39 -22.93
CA PHE A 200 31.63 9.82 -23.78
C PHE A 200 31.56 10.24 -25.26
N LEU A 201 30.56 11.03 -25.66
CA LEU A 201 30.29 11.29 -27.08
C LEU A 201 30.96 12.58 -27.60
N PRO A 202 31.51 12.56 -28.83
CA PRO A 202 31.98 13.77 -29.51
C PRO A 202 30.81 14.69 -29.91
N GLY A 203 31.05 16.00 -30.03
CA GLY A 203 30.00 17.03 -30.19
C GLY A 203 28.98 16.75 -31.31
N TRP A 204 29.44 16.31 -32.49
CA TRP A 204 28.55 15.98 -33.60
C TRP A 204 27.62 14.78 -33.32
N ALA A 205 28.04 13.84 -32.48
CA ALA A 205 27.24 12.68 -32.09
C ALA A 205 26.27 13.06 -30.95
N LYS A 206 26.64 14.01 -30.09
CA LYS A 206 25.71 14.60 -29.12
C LYS A 206 24.55 15.26 -29.85
N ASP A 207 24.80 16.06 -30.90
CA ASP A 207 23.73 16.75 -31.65
C ASP A 207 22.72 15.77 -32.30
N LEU A 208 23.22 14.65 -32.84
CA LEU A 208 22.36 13.60 -33.41
C LEU A 208 21.52 12.89 -32.34
N ILE A 209 22.10 12.58 -31.19
CA ILE A 209 21.37 11.93 -30.09
C ILE A 209 20.39 12.92 -29.44
N TRP A 210 20.73 14.19 -29.32
CA TRP A 210 19.81 15.23 -28.86
C TRP A 210 18.58 15.35 -29.77
N ALA A 211 18.71 15.17 -31.08
CA ALA A 211 17.57 15.16 -31.99
C ALA A 211 16.63 13.96 -31.78
N ILE A 212 17.17 12.82 -31.31
CA ILE A 212 16.41 11.58 -31.06
C ILE A 212 15.81 11.58 -29.66
N LEU A 213 16.58 12.03 -28.66
CA LEU A 213 16.13 12.20 -27.29
C LEU A 213 15.23 13.42 -27.13
N GLY A 214 15.16 14.32 -28.11
CA GLY A 214 14.33 15.53 -28.07
C GLY A 214 12.91 15.27 -27.55
N PRO A 215 12.13 14.35 -28.14
CA PRO A 215 10.80 14.00 -27.64
C PRO A 215 10.79 13.41 -26.22
N VAL A 216 11.79 12.63 -25.83
CA VAL A 216 11.91 12.06 -24.48
C VAL A 216 12.24 13.16 -23.47
N ILE A 217 13.12 14.08 -23.85
CA ILE A 217 13.55 15.22 -23.02
C ILE A 217 12.44 16.26 -22.96
N ASP A 218 11.65 16.45 -24.02
CA ASP A 218 10.47 17.32 -24.02
C ASP A 218 9.36 16.73 -23.15
N LEU A 219 9.21 15.41 -23.11
CA LEU A 219 8.32 14.74 -22.16
C LEU A 219 8.82 14.89 -20.73
N ILE A 220 10.11 14.63 -20.49
CA ILE A 220 10.73 14.82 -19.18
C ILE A 220 10.65 16.28 -18.74
N ARG A 221 10.86 17.24 -19.66
CA ARG A 221 10.66 18.66 -19.42
C ARG A 221 9.20 18.99 -19.20
N ALA A 222 8.25 18.42 -19.93
CA ALA A 222 6.84 18.61 -19.64
C ALA A 222 6.45 18.11 -18.25
N ILE A 223 7.11 17.04 -17.77
CA ILE A 223 6.97 16.57 -16.38
C ILE A 223 7.66 17.55 -15.41
N LEU A 224 8.86 18.07 -15.72
CA LEU A 224 9.64 18.96 -14.85
C LEU A 224 9.24 20.45 -14.86
N ASP A 225 8.63 20.94 -15.95
CA ASP A 225 8.31 22.35 -16.24
C ASP A 225 6.92 22.76 -15.70
N LEU A 226 6.28 21.85 -14.96
CA LEU A 226 5.09 22.13 -14.18
C LEU A 226 5.38 21.87 -12.70
N PRO A 227 6.01 22.84 -12.00
CA PRO A 227 6.10 22.82 -10.54
C PRO A 227 4.75 22.50 -9.86
N ASP A 228 3.63 22.88 -10.50
CA ASP A 228 2.28 22.66 -9.98
C ASP A 228 1.72 21.23 -10.28
N ASP A 229 2.15 20.56 -11.35
CA ASP A 229 1.50 19.30 -11.81
C ASP A 229 2.33 18.04 -11.50
N ILE A 230 3.56 18.13 -10.97
CA ILE A 230 4.38 16.95 -10.64
C ILE A 230 3.69 16.07 -9.58
N ALA A 231 3.09 16.70 -8.58
CA ALA A 231 2.32 15.98 -7.55
C ALA A 231 1.08 15.30 -8.16
N GLU A 232 0.38 15.97 -9.09
CA GLU A 232 -0.77 15.41 -9.80
C GLU A 232 -0.35 14.25 -10.72
N TRP A 233 0.70 14.41 -11.53
CA TRP A 233 1.25 13.36 -12.38
C TRP A 233 1.70 12.16 -11.57
N PHE A 234 2.42 12.38 -10.47
CA PHE A 234 2.90 11.31 -9.61
C PHE A 234 1.73 10.58 -8.94
N SER A 235 0.75 11.34 -8.46
CA SER A 235 -0.51 10.82 -7.90
C SER A 235 -1.30 10.02 -8.95
N ASP A 236 -1.37 10.47 -10.20
CA ASP A 236 -2.05 9.76 -11.28
C ASP A 236 -1.28 8.52 -11.75
N LEU A 237 0.03 8.57 -11.80
CA LEU A 237 0.86 7.42 -12.18
C LEU A 237 0.76 6.32 -11.12
N ILE A 238 1.03 6.67 -9.86
CA ILE A 238 1.07 5.71 -8.77
C ILE A 238 -0.34 5.31 -8.33
N GLY A 239 -1.23 6.29 -8.19
CA GLY A 239 -2.60 6.10 -7.72
C GLY A 239 -3.51 5.50 -8.77
N ARG A 240 -3.60 6.10 -9.97
CA ARG A 240 -4.55 5.64 -11.02
C ARG A 240 -3.94 4.55 -11.90
N SER A 241 -2.75 4.76 -12.43
CA SER A 241 -2.18 3.89 -13.47
C SER A 241 -1.62 2.58 -12.91
N LEU A 242 -0.93 2.65 -11.77
CA LEU A 242 -0.36 1.49 -11.09
C LEU A 242 -1.23 0.97 -9.92
N GLY A 243 -2.22 1.76 -9.50
CA GLY A 243 -3.26 1.32 -8.57
C GLY A 243 -2.85 1.28 -7.09
N LEU A 244 -1.74 1.91 -6.69
CA LEU A 244 -1.23 1.83 -5.31
C LEU A 244 -2.24 2.39 -4.30
N PHE A 245 -2.84 3.55 -4.57
CA PHE A 245 -3.78 4.18 -3.61
C PHE A 245 -5.04 3.33 -3.44
N ASN A 246 -5.60 2.81 -4.53
CA ASN A 246 -6.71 1.86 -4.44
C ASN A 246 -6.31 0.59 -3.69
N THR A 247 -5.08 0.11 -3.90
CA THR A 247 -4.55 -1.09 -3.23
C THR A 247 -4.42 -0.85 -1.73
N ILE A 248 -3.79 0.24 -1.28
CA ILE A 248 -3.62 0.52 0.14
C ILE A 248 -4.96 0.82 0.81
N THR A 249 -5.85 1.58 0.18
CA THR A 249 -7.22 1.80 0.67
C THR A 249 -7.96 0.48 0.87
N THR A 250 -7.87 -0.43 -0.10
CA THR A 250 -8.49 -1.76 0.00
C THR A 250 -7.86 -2.60 1.11
N VAL A 251 -6.53 -2.58 1.23
CA VAL A 251 -5.81 -3.35 2.26
C VAL A 251 -6.10 -2.83 3.65
N VAL A 252 -6.12 -1.51 3.85
CA VAL A 252 -6.49 -0.90 5.13
C VAL A 252 -7.94 -1.25 5.46
N ALA A 253 -8.85 -1.14 4.49
CA ALA A 253 -10.25 -1.47 4.72
C ALA A 253 -10.43 -2.95 5.13
N ASP A 254 -9.82 -3.88 4.38
CA ASP A 254 -9.88 -5.31 4.66
C ASP A 254 -9.20 -5.67 6.00
N TYR A 255 -8.13 -4.96 6.37
CA TYR A 255 -7.43 -5.17 7.63
C TYR A 255 -8.36 -4.93 8.82
N PHE A 256 -9.03 -3.77 8.86
CA PHE A 256 -9.99 -3.42 9.91
C PHE A 256 -11.28 -4.26 9.85
N ALA A 257 -11.78 -4.56 8.64
CA ALA A 257 -13.06 -5.25 8.48
C ALA A 257 -12.99 -6.76 8.74
N ASN A 258 -11.85 -7.41 8.47
CA ASN A 258 -11.80 -8.88 8.39
C ASN A 258 -10.63 -9.54 9.10
N LYS A 259 -9.48 -8.87 9.23
CA LYS A 259 -8.26 -9.52 9.70
C LYS A 259 -8.02 -9.35 11.19
N CYS A 260 -8.35 -8.17 11.72
CA CYS A 260 -8.03 -7.84 13.09
C CYS A 260 -9.28 -7.35 13.84
N PRO A 261 -10.01 -8.27 14.51
CA PRO A 261 -11.15 -7.87 15.32
C PRO A 261 -10.67 -6.97 16.47
N LEU A 262 -11.45 -5.92 16.76
CA LEU A 262 -11.21 -5.03 17.89
C LEU A 262 -11.28 -5.78 19.22
N TYR A 263 -12.17 -6.77 19.29
CA TYR A 263 -12.31 -7.64 20.45
C TYR A 263 -12.87 -9.01 20.02
N GLU A 264 -12.40 -10.07 20.67
CA GLU A 264 -12.93 -11.42 20.52
C GLU A 264 -13.49 -11.91 21.85
N LEU A 265 -14.72 -12.43 21.80
CA LEU A 265 -15.39 -13.07 22.93
C LEU A 265 -15.55 -14.56 22.61
N GLU A 266 -15.04 -15.40 23.49
CA GLU A 266 -15.18 -16.84 23.36
C GLU A 266 -16.64 -17.31 23.51
N ASP A 267 -17.04 -18.32 22.74
CA ASP A 267 -18.34 -18.97 22.84
C ASP A 267 -18.22 -20.51 22.86
N PRO A 268 -18.72 -21.20 23.91
CA PRO A 268 -19.27 -20.64 25.16
C PRO A 268 -18.24 -19.85 25.96
N TYR A 269 -18.65 -18.78 26.65
CA TYR A 269 -17.75 -17.89 27.39
C TYR A 269 -17.36 -18.48 28.76
N PRO A 270 -16.07 -18.58 29.12
CA PRO A 270 -15.64 -19.11 30.41
C PRO A 270 -15.86 -18.07 31.52
N ILE A 271 -16.87 -18.32 32.37
CA ILE A 271 -17.12 -17.49 33.56
C ILE A 271 -16.27 -17.92 34.76
N MET A 272 -15.86 -19.19 34.79
CA MET A 272 -14.88 -19.70 35.74
C MET A 272 -13.90 -20.59 34.99
N PRO A 273 -12.59 -20.27 34.99
CA PRO A 273 -11.61 -21.07 34.29
C PRO A 273 -11.44 -22.44 34.95
N ALA A 274 -10.92 -23.40 34.19
CA ALA A 274 -10.53 -24.69 34.73
C ALA A 274 -9.47 -24.48 35.83
N SER A 275 -9.65 -25.12 36.99
CA SER A 275 -8.67 -25.06 38.07
C SER A 275 -8.64 -26.35 38.88
N SER A 276 -7.46 -26.81 39.27
CA SER A 276 -7.27 -27.97 40.15
C SER A 276 -8.03 -29.25 39.73
N GLY A 277 -8.09 -29.53 38.43
CA GLY A 277 -8.80 -30.70 37.89
C GLY A 277 -10.32 -30.53 37.75
N LEU A 278 -10.84 -29.33 37.98
CA LEU A 278 -12.23 -28.97 37.70
C LEU A 278 -12.37 -28.46 36.26
N ILE A 279 -13.45 -28.91 35.59
CA ILE A 279 -13.86 -28.40 34.28
C ILE A 279 -14.25 -26.92 34.39
N PRO A 280 -14.00 -26.10 33.35
CA PRO A 280 -14.43 -24.72 33.34
C PRO A 280 -15.96 -24.63 33.35
N VAL A 281 -16.49 -23.60 33.98
CA VAL A 281 -17.91 -23.27 33.87
C VAL A 281 -18.05 -22.22 32.79
N LYS A 282 -18.82 -22.55 31.76
CA LYS A 282 -18.99 -21.71 30.58
C LYS A 282 -20.46 -21.43 30.32
N ILE A 283 -20.76 -20.26 29.79
CA ILE A 283 -22.11 -19.85 29.44
C ILE A 283 -22.19 -19.59 27.92
N PRO A 284 -23.13 -20.22 27.20
CA PRO A 284 -23.31 -19.95 25.77
C PRO A 284 -23.74 -18.50 25.53
N VAL A 285 -23.14 -17.87 24.53
CA VAL A 285 -23.49 -16.53 24.06
C VAL A 285 -24.38 -16.66 22.84
N LYS A 286 -25.69 -16.45 23.01
CA LYS A 286 -26.68 -16.68 21.94
C LYS A 286 -26.58 -15.63 20.84
N ASP A 287 -26.41 -14.37 21.25
CA ASP A 287 -26.22 -13.25 20.35
C ASP A 287 -25.30 -12.20 20.99
N LEU A 288 -24.69 -11.41 20.12
CA LEU A 288 -23.85 -10.28 20.47
C LEU A 288 -24.23 -9.11 19.54
N SER A 289 -24.60 -7.98 20.11
CA SER A 289 -24.79 -6.73 19.39
C SER A 289 -23.85 -5.67 19.94
N VAL A 290 -23.35 -4.83 19.04
CA VAL A 290 -22.51 -3.69 19.37
C VAL A 290 -23.17 -2.43 18.85
N ARG A 291 -23.10 -1.36 19.62
CA ARG A 291 -23.47 -0.02 19.18
C ARG A 291 -22.52 1.02 19.72
N VAL A 292 -22.48 2.19 19.11
CA VAL A 292 -21.66 3.32 19.52
C VAL A 292 -22.54 4.56 19.69
N ASN A 293 -22.17 5.41 20.65
CA ASN A 293 -22.64 6.78 20.80
C ASN A 293 -21.43 7.71 20.99
N THR A 294 -21.65 9.00 21.19
CA THR A 294 -20.61 10.03 21.38
C THR A 294 -19.68 9.86 22.60
N ARG A 295 -19.82 8.80 23.39
CA ARG A 295 -19.02 8.57 24.61
C ARG A 295 -18.49 7.15 24.75
N GLU A 296 -19.26 6.17 24.29
CA GLU A 296 -19.00 4.78 24.57
C GLU A 296 -19.41 3.85 23.43
N MET A 297 -18.66 2.76 23.33
CA MET A 297 -19.07 1.56 22.61
C MET A 297 -19.76 0.62 23.59
N ILE A 298 -21.01 0.27 23.30
CA ILE A 298 -21.86 -0.58 24.14
C ILE A 298 -22.01 -1.94 23.48
N ILE A 299 -21.67 -2.98 24.22
CA ILE A 299 -21.81 -4.38 23.85
C ILE A 299 -22.96 -4.97 24.67
N GLU A 300 -23.90 -5.59 23.98
CA GLU A 300 -25.06 -6.25 24.57
C GLU A 300 -25.12 -7.71 24.12
N SER A 301 -25.50 -8.58 25.04
CA SER A 301 -25.60 -10.01 24.75
C SER A 301 -26.76 -10.67 25.50
N ASN A 302 -27.40 -11.64 24.83
CA ASN A 302 -28.28 -12.61 25.45
C ASN A 302 -27.54 -13.94 25.67
N LEU A 303 -27.76 -14.52 26.85
CA LEU A 303 -27.18 -15.80 27.22
C LEU A 303 -28.10 -16.93 26.71
N GLY A 304 -27.49 -17.97 26.15
CA GLY A 304 -28.19 -19.18 25.73
C GLY A 304 -28.61 -20.04 26.93
N VAL A 305 -29.69 -20.81 26.76
CA VAL A 305 -30.15 -21.85 27.69
C VAL A 305 -29.81 -23.21 27.11
#